data_AF-A0A8J5MQ27-F1
#
_entry.id   AF-A0A8J5MQ27-F1
#
_cell.length_a   1.000
_cell.length_b   1.000
_cell.length_c   1.000
_cell.angle_alpha   90.00
_cell.angle_beta   90.00
_cell.angle_gamma   90.00
#
_symmetry.space_group_name_H-M   'P 1'
#
loop_
_entity.id
_entity.type
_entity.pdbx_description
1 polymer ?
#
loop_
_entity_poly.entity_id
_entity_poly.type
_entity_poly.pdbx_seq_one_letter_code
_entity_poly.pdbx_strand_id
1 'polypeptide(L)'
;MEVVQVVGRGTVPIELDHNRGGPPGHRYTADAQCILAFGTNYRAMESTRNICEYLMCTNGLKSQGAHPALAGTSCGNNLVCVAGTCQKNVFHILQEITSVVLPTLPTTLPPIWPPTRPLEGGSVFPPAYIPSE
;
A
#
# COMPACT_ATOMS: atom_id res chain seq x y z
N MET A 1 -47.08 -19.80 -8.79
CA MET A 1 -46.55 -18.46 -9.12
C MET A 1 -45.53 -18.11 -8.09
N GLU A 2 -44.32 -17.94 -8.60
CA GLU A 2 -43.06 -17.75 -7.92
C GLU A 2 -42.86 -16.26 -7.61
N VAL A 3 -42.36 -15.96 -6.41
CA VAL A 3 -41.54 -14.77 -6.15
C VAL A 3 -40.42 -15.18 -5.21
N VAL A 4 -39.42 -15.88 -5.75
CA VAL A 4 -38.13 -15.99 -5.09
C VAL A 4 -37.50 -14.61 -5.18
N GLN A 5 -37.45 -13.89 -4.05
CA GLN A 5 -36.80 -12.60 -3.98
C GLN A 5 -35.31 -12.78 -4.27
N VAL A 6 -34.86 -12.23 -5.39
CA VAL A 6 -33.44 -12.14 -5.73
C VAL A 6 -32.82 -11.12 -4.77
N VAL A 7 -32.26 -11.60 -3.66
CA VAL A 7 -31.48 -10.78 -2.75
C VAL A 7 -30.18 -10.44 -3.46
N GLY A 8 -30.16 -9.28 -4.12
CA GLY A 8 -28.93 -8.65 -4.60
C GLY A 8 -27.97 -8.50 -3.44
N ARG A 9 -26.87 -9.26 -3.47
CA ARG A 9 -25.77 -9.22 -2.51
C ARG A 9 -25.20 -7.80 -2.45
N GLY A 10 -25.61 -7.03 -1.45
CA GLY A 10 -24.85 -5.88 -0.97
C GLY A 10 -23.58 -6.39 -0.31
N THR A 11 -22.53 -6.63 -1.10
CA THR A 11 -21.18 -6.74 -0.56
C THR A 11 -20.84 -5.39 0.03
N VAL A 12 -20.58 -5.35 1.33
CA VAL A 12 -19.84 -4.21 1.92
C VAL A 12 -18.65 -3.94 0.98
N PRO A 13 -18.49 -2.72 0.44
CA PRO A 13 -17.23 -2.40 -0.19
C PRO A 13 -16.16 -2.72 0.85
N ILE A 14 -15.12 -3.47 0.47
CA ILE A 14 -13.92 -3.54 1.31
C ILE A 14 -13.45 -2.10 1.34
N GLU A 15 -13.89 -1.36 2.36
CA GLU A 15 -13.60 0.05 2.48
C GLU A 15 -12.09 0.13 2.61
N LEU A 16 -11.46 0.69 1.57
CA LEU A 16 -10.04 0.97 1.59
C LEU A 16 -9.86 2.05 2.65
N ASP A 17 -9.60 1.63 3.89
CA ASP A 17 -9.30 2.54 4.97
C ASP A 17 -7.92 3.16 4.68
N HIS A 18 -7.92 4.34 4.06
CA HIS A 18 -6.72 5.08 3.73
C HIS A 18 -6.05 5.68 5.00
N ASN A 19 -6.72 5.63 6.15
CA ASN A 19 -6.22 6.14 7.43
C ASN A 19 -5.53 5.08 8.29
N ARG A 20 -5.69 3.79 7.96
CA ARG A 20 -5.09 2.67 8.72
C ARG A 20 -3.56 2.67 8.74
N GLY A 21 -2.91 3.56 7.99
CA GLY A 21 -1.46 3.72 7.96
C GLY A 21 -0.73 2.50 7.38
N GLY A 22 0.57 2.68 7.15
CA GLY A 22 1.45 1.62 6.68
C GLY A 22 1.36 1.30 5.18
N PRO A 23 2.24 0.41 4.68
CA PRO A 23 2.36 0.14 3.26
C PRO A 23 1.18 -0.67 2.72
N PRO A 24 0.65 -0.35 1.52
CA PRO A 24 -0.51 -1.03 0.95
C PRO A 24 -0.30 -2.54 0.76
N GLY A 25 0.92 -3.00 0.49
CA GLY A 25 1.24 -4.42 0.31
C GLY A 25 1.11 -5.27 1.59
N HIS A 26 1.02 -4.65 2.78
CA HIS A 26 0.65 -5.40 4.00
C HIS A 26 -0.84 -5.77 4.03
N ARG A 27 -1.68 -5.02 3.29
CA ARG A 27 -3.13 -5.24 3.21
C ARG A 27 -3.52 -6.02 1.96
N TYR A 28 -2.79 -5.80 0.86
CA TYR A 28 -3.00 -6.47 -0.41
C TYR A 28 -1.82 -7.38 -0.70
N THR A 29 -1.98 -8.67 -0.40
CA THR A 29 -0.99 -9.70 -0.76
C THR A 29 -0.79 -9.76 -2.27
N ALA A 30 0.29 -10.40 -2.74
CA ALA A 30 0.55 -10.58 -4.16
C ALA A 30 -0.62 -11.25 -4.90
N ASP A 31 -1.24 -12.26 -4.28
CA ASP A 31 -2.44 -12.91 -4.82
C ASP A 31 -3.64 -11.96 -4.90
N ALA A 32 -3.87 -11.17 -3.85
CA ALA A 32 -4.95 -10.18 -3.85
C ALA A 32 -4.73 -9.14 -4.96
N GLN A 33 -3.48 -8.71 -5.19
CA GLN A 33 -3.12 -7.82 -6.29
C GLN A 33 -3.43 -8.45 -7.65
N CYS A 34 -3.12 -9.74 -7.85
CA CYS A 34 -3.48 -10.46 -9.07
C CYS A 34 -5.00 -10.60 -9.25
N ILE A 35 -5.73 -10.88 -8.18
CA ILE A 35 -7.19 -10.99 -8.19
C ILE A 35 -7.83 -9.64 -8.57
N LEU A 36 -7.30 -8.54 -8.02
CA LEU A 36 -7.78 -7.19 -8.33
C LEU A 36 -7.44 -6.76 -9.77
N ALA A 37 -6.29 -7.18 -10.29
CA ALA A 37 -5.84 -6.81 -11.64
C ALA A 37 -6.55 -7.61 -12.75
N PHE A 38 -6.72 -8.92 -12.58
CA PHE A 38 -7.15 -9.83 -13.65
C PHE A 38 -8.39 -10.67 -13.31
N GLY A 39 -8.84 -10.67 -12.05
CA GLY A 39 -10.02 -11.40 -11.58
C GLY A 39 -9.70 -12.60 -10.68
N THR A 40 -10.74 -13.17 -10.09
CA THR A 40 -10.67 -14.16 -8.98
C THR A 40 -9.91 -15.45 -9.30
N ASN A 41 -9.65 -15.74 -10.57
CA ASN A 41 -8.97 -16.96 -11.02
C ASN A 41 -7.44 -16.80 -11.12
N TYR A 42 -6.92 -15.58 -10.95
CA TYR A 42 -5.49 -15.31 -11.04
C TYR A 42 -4.83 -15.33 -9.67
N ARG A 43 -3.61 -15.88 -9.61
CA ARG A 43 -2.75 -15.94 -8.42
C ARG A 43 -1.35 -15.49 -8.77
N ALA A 44 -0.60 -15.04 -7.77
CA ALA A 44 0.80 -14.70 -7.95
C ALA A 44 1.59 -15.97 -8.28
N MET A 45 2.52 -15.83 -9.21
CA MET A 45 3.43 -16.88 -9.65
C MET A 45 4.86 -16.42 -9.46
N GLU A 46 5.72 -17.35 -9.07
CA GLU A 46 7.16 -17.10 -9.04
C GLU A 46 7.69 -16.86 -10.47
N SER A 47 8.54 -15.86 -10.62
CA SER A 47 9.14 -15.50 -11.89
C SER A 47 10.65 -15.33 -11.73
N THR A 48 11.40 -15.38 -12.83
CA THR A 48 12.84 -15.10 -12.82
C THR A 48 13.17 -13.66 -12.40
N ARG A 49 12.20 -12.75 -12.46
CA ARG A 49 12.32 -11.37 -11.99
C ARG A 49 11.83 -11.23 -10.55
N ASN A 50 12.38 -10.25 -9.84
CA ASN A 50 11.91 -9.90 -8.51
C ASN A 50 10.44 -9.45 -8.56
N ILE A 51 9.62 -10.02 -7.69
CA ILE A 51 8.20 -9.67 -7.55
C ILE A 51 7.97 -8.16 -7.30
N CYS A 52 8.93 -7.52 -6.63
CA CYS A 52 8.89 -6.09 -6.33
C CYS A 52 9.10 -5.20 -7.57
N GLU A 53 9.65 -5.74 -8.65
CA GLU A 53 9.82 -5.06 -9.94
C GLU A 53 8.76 -5.50 -10.95
N TYR A 54 8.35 -6.76 -10.89
CA TYR A 54 7.43 -7.36 -11.84
C TYR A 54 6.61 -8.47 -11.19
N LEU A 55 5.33 -8.21 -10.91
CA LEU A 55 4.41 -9.22 -10.40
C LEU A 55 3.88 -10.07 -11.55
N MET A 56 4.22 -11.36 -11.55
CA MET A 56 3.63 -12.32 -12.50
C MET A 56 2.38 -12.94 -11.90
N CYS A 57 1.28 -12.92 -12.64
CA CYS A 57 0.01 -13.53 -12.27
C CYS A 57 -0.33 -14.68 -13.22
N THR A 58 -0.84 -15.79 -12.71
CA THR A 58 -1.25 -16.94 -13.52
C THR A 58 -2.61 -17.47 -13.09
N ASN A 59 -3.36 -18.01 -14.05
CA ASN A 59 -4.55 -18.82 -13.79
C ASN A 59 -4.32 -20.32 -14.10
N GLY A 60 -3.07 -20.73 -14.28
CA GLY A 60 -2.65 -22.08 -14.68
C GLY A 60 -2.62 -22.30 -16.20
N LEU A 61 -3.31 -21.47 -17.00
CA LEU A 61 -3.31 -21.56 -18.46
C LEU A 61 -2.51 -20.42 -19.11
N LYS A 62 -2.60 -19.23 -18.52
CA LYS A 62 -1.95 -18.02 -19.01
C LYS A 62 -1.26 -17.30 -17.86
N SER A 63 -0.01 -16.92 -18.08
CA SER A 63 0.75 -16.01 -17.23
C SER A 63 0.71 -14.60 -17.81
N GLN A 64 0.38 -13.61 -16.99
CA GLN A 64 0.33 -12.20 -17.35
C GLN A 64 1.09 -11.38 -16.31
N GLY A 65 1.91 -10.45 -16.78
CA GLY A 65 2.55 -9.48 -15.90
C GLY A 65 1.60 -8.37 -15.50
N ALA A 66 1.59 -8.07 -14.20
CA ALA A 66 0.95 -6.90 -13.65
C ALA A 66 1.99 -5.78 -13.41
N HIS A 67 1.55 -4.73 -12.71
CA HIS A 67 2.43 -3.71 -12.17
C HIS A 67 3.36 -4.28 -11.08
N PRO A 68 4.47 -3.60 -10.75
CA PRO A 68 5.33 -3.99 -9.64
C PRO A 68 4.52 -4.19 -8.35
N ALA A 69 4.91 -5.16 -7.52
CA ALA A 69 4.19 -5.41 -6.28
C ALA A 69 4.23 -4.19 -5.35
N LEU A 70 3.09 -3.92 -4.72
CA LEU A 70 2.92 -2.80 -3.79
C LEU A 70 3.95 -2.83 -2.65
N ALA A 71 4.37 -1.66 -2.18
CA ALA A 71 5.29 -1.57 -1.05
C ALA A 71 4.72 -2.32 0.17
N GLY A 72 5.54 -3.13 0.84
CA GLY A 72 5.16 -4.01 1.93
C GLY A 72 4.68 -5.41 1.51
N THR A 73 4.56 -5.70 0.22
CA THR A 73 4.21 -7.06 -0.25
C THR A 73 5.33 -8.02 0.13
N SER A 74 4.98 -9.19 0.67
CA SER A 74 5.97 -10.22 0.99
C SER A 74 6.63 -10.77 -0.28
N CYS A 75 7.95 -10.80 -0.29
CA CYS A 75 8.77 -11.31 -1.41
C CYS A 75 9.67 -12.49 -1.00
N GLY A 76 9.54 -12.98 0.23
CA GLY A 76 10.31 -14.11 0.76
C GLY A 76 10.26 -14.15 2.28
N ASN A 77 11.09 -15.03 2.89
CA ASN A 77 11.13 -15.20 4.34
C ASN A 77 11.56 -13.91 5.06
N ASN A 78 10.61 -13.24 5.71
CA ASN A 78 10.79 -11.96 6.42
C ASN A 78 11.27 -10.79 5.53
N LEU A 79 11.01 -10.89 4.22
CA LEU A 79 11.39 -9.88 3.24
C LEU A 79 10.14 -9.22 2.65
N VAL A 80 10.20 -7.92 2.44
CA VAL A 80 9.10 -7.12 1.88
C VAL A 80 9.60 -6.21 0.76
N CYS A 81 8.70 -5.85 -0.15
CA CYS A 81 8.99 -4.92 -1.22
C CYS A 81 9.09 -3.48 -0.70
N VAL A 82 10.24 -2.85 -0.90
CA VAL A 82 10.49 -1.43 -0.58
C VAL A 82 11.12 -0.78 -1.80
N ALA A 83 10.46 0.23 -2.37
CA ALA A 83 10.92 0.98 -3.54
C ALA A 83 11.40 0.07 -4.70
N GLY A 84 10.65 -1.00 -5.00
CA GLY A 84 10.96 -1.93 -6.09
C GLY A 84 11.96 -3.04 -5.75
N THR A 85 12.50 -3.08 -4.52
CA THR A 85 13.50 -4.08 -4.11
C THR A 85 12.99 -4.95 -2.96
N CYS A 86 13.44 -6.22 -2.93
CA CYS A 86 13.11 -7.15 -1.86
C CYS A 86 14.09 -6.98 -0.70
N GLN A 87 13.65 -6.36 0.39
CA GLN A 87 14.50 -6.02 1.54
C GLN A 87 14.02 -6.69 2.82
N LYS A 88 14.92 -6.91 3.77
CA LYS A 88 14.55 -7.42 5.09
C LYS A 88 13.63 -6.43 5.77
N ASN A 89 12.56 -6.93 6.36
CA ASN A 89 11.67 -6.10 7.15
C ASN A 89 12.35 -5.75 8.48
N VAL A 90 13.24 -4.74 8.48
CA VAL A 90 13.97 -4.29 9.66
C VAL A 90 13.01 -3.77 10.74
N PHE A 91 11.82 -3.29 10.35
CA PHE A 91 10.78 -2.87 11.29
C PHE A 91 10.28 -4.03 12.18
N HIS A 92 10.14 -5.24 11.62
CA HIS A 92 9.78 -6.43 12.38
C HIS A 92 10.92 -6.92 13.29
N ILE A 93 12.16 -6.77 12.85
CA ILE A 93 13.34 -7.18 13.64
C ILE A 93 13.54 -6.24 14.83
N LEU A 94 13.25 -4.94 14.67
CA LEU A 94 13.39 -3.97 15.75
C LEU A 94 12.23 -3.98 16.76
N GLN A 95 11.02 -4.42 16.40
CA GLN A 95 9.93 -4.57 17.37
C GLN A 95 10.18 -5.67 18.43
N GLU A 96 11.00 -6.67 18.12
CA GLU A 96 11.45 -7.67 19.10
C GLU A 96 12.58 -7.12 20.01
N ILE A 97 13.28 -6.05 19.60
CA ILE A 97 14.44 -5.49 20.31
C ILE A 97 14.05 -4.25 21.14
N THR A 98 12.97 -3.55 20.80
CA THR A 98 12.50 -2.36 21.53
C THR A 98 11.75 -2.68 22.82
N SER A 99 11.39 -3.94 23.09
CA SER A 99 10.73 -4.34 24.34
C SER A 99 11.66 -4.32 25.56
N VAL A 100 12.99 -4.21 25.37
CA VAL A 100 13.99 -4.24 26.46
C VAL A 100 14.51 -2.84 26.83
N VAL A 101 14.26 -1.81 26.02
CA VAL A 101 14.77 -0.46 26.32
C VAL A 101 13.66 0.56 26.14
N LEU A 102 12.84 0.71 27.17
CA LEU A 102 12.08 1.92 27.41
C LEU A 102 12.99 2.89 28.18
N PRO A 103 13.71 3.83 27.54
CA PRO A 103 14.19 4.98 28.30
C PRO A 103 12.94 5.77 28.67
N THR A 104 12.67 5.87 29.97
CA THR A 104 11.73 6.82 30.54
C THR A 104 12.03 8.21 29.99
N LEU A 105 11.26 8.65 29.01
CA LEU A 105 11.34 10.01 28.50
C LEU A 105 10.69 10.93 29.55
N PRO A 106 11.42 11.83 30.22
CA PRO A 106 10.78 12.83 31.06
C PRO A 106 9.99 13.79 30.16
N THR A 107 8.67 13.63 30.20
CA THR A 107 7.70 14.61 29.68
C THR A 107 7.84 15.90 30.47
N THR A 108 8.60 16.87 29.95
CA THR A 108 8.35 18.31 30.22
C THR A 108 9.22 19.17 29.32
N LEU A 109 8.67 19.58 28.17
CA LEU A 109 8.97 20.88 27.60
C LEU A 109 7.63 21.52 27.20
N PRO A 110 7.30 22.72 27.71
CA PRO A 110 6.10 23.43 27.31
C PRO A 110 6.24 23.93 25.85
N PRO A 111 5.14 24.04 25.10
CA PRO A 111 5.16 24.62 23.75
C PRO A 111 5.42 26.11 23.84
N ILE A 112 6.59 26.56 23.38
CA ILE A 112 6.83 27.96 23.06
C ILE A 112 6.32 28.14 21.62
N TRP A 113 5.05 28.51 21.47
CA TRP A 113 4.59 29.06 20.21
C TRP A 113 5.08 30.51 20.10
N PRO A 114 5.90 30.86 19.10
CA PRO A 114 6.04 32.26 18.72
C PRO A 114 4.71 32.75 18.12
N PRO A 115 4.34 34.03 18.31
CA PRO A 115 3.13 34.59 17.72
C PRO A 115 3.20 34.47 16.20
N THR A 116 2.16 33.84 15.62
CA THR A 116 1.95 33.77 14.18
C THR A 116 1.85 35.18 13.61
N ARG A 117 2.85 35.61 12.83
CA ARG A 117 2.63 36.66 11.83
C ARG A 117 1.87 36.03 10.66
N PRO A 118 0.79 36.66 10.17
CA PRO A 118 0.19 36.27 8.90
C PRO A 118 1.23 36.48 7.80
N LEU A 119 1.62 35.42 7.09
CA LEU A 119 2.26 35.55 5.79
C LEU A 119 1.13 35.77 4.78
N GLU A 120 0.79 37.04 4.57
CA GLU A 120 0.12 37.46 3.35
C GLU A 120 1.04 37.16 2.17
N GLY A 121 0.63 36.25 1.31
CA GLY A 121 1.44 35.81 0.18
C GLY A 121 0.66 34.88 -0.73
N GLY A 122 -0.34 35.43 -1.42
CA GLY A 122 -1.07 34.73 -2.47
C GLY A 122 -0.13 34.40 -3.63
N SER A 123 0.16 33.12 -3.82
CA SER A 123 0.76 32.60 -5.05
C SER A 123 -0.35 32.50 -6.12
N VAL A 124 -0.54 33.58 -6.87
CA VAL A 124 -1.23 33.53 -8.16
C VAL A 124 -0.34 32.71 -9.10
N PHE A 125 -0.68 31.43 -9.29
CA PHE A 125 -0.11 30.66 -10.38
C PHE A 125 -0.71 31.18 -11.70
N PRO A 126 0.10 31.57 -12.70
CA PRO A 126 -0.43 31.81 -14.03
C PRO A 126 -0.98 30.49 -14.60
N PRO A 127 -2.09 30.50 -15.36
CA PRO A 127 -2.61 29.30 -15.96
C PRO A 127 -1.57 28.68 -16.91
N ALA A 128 -1.45 27.36 -16.86
CA ALA A 128 -0.66 26.60 -17.82
C ALA A 128 -1.19 26.83 -19.24
N TYR A 129 -0.32 27.28 -20.14
CA TYR A 129 -0.61 27.40 -21.57
C TYR A 129 -0.62 25.98 -22.18
N ILE A 130 -1.79 25.55 -22.66
CA ILE A 130 -1.94 24.34 -23.47
C ILE A 130 -1.89 24.77 -24.94
N PRO A 131 -0.84 24.42 -25.72
CA PRO A 131 -0.86 24.63 -27.16
C PRO A 131 -1.88 23.68 -27.80
N SER A 132 -2.79 24.24 -28.57
CA SER A 132 -3.69 23.53 -29.47
C SER A 132 -3.19 23.66 -30.90
N GLU A 133 -2.37 22.70 -31.35
CA GLU A 133 -2.32 22.15 -32.72
C GLU A 133 -1.31 20.99 -32.78
#